data_AF-Q9HS83-F1
#
_entry.id   AF-Q9HS83-F1
#
_cell.length_a   1.000
_cell.length_b   1.000
_cell.length_c   1.000
_cell.angle_alpha   90.00
_cell.angle_beta   90.00
_cell.angle_gamma   90.00
#
_symmetry.space_group_name_H-M   'P 1'
#
loop_
_entity.id
_entity.type
_entity.pdbx_description
1 polymer ?
#
loop_
_entity_poly.entity_id
_entity_poly.type
_entity_poly.pdbx_seq_one_letter_code
_entity_poly.pdbx_strand_id
1 'polypeptide(L)'
;MALGRRVDRSRVAFAGRRATHRMRESERKQLLARIDKETATVGTSIPDEVEVQGETIELASFVFDVKRHDTIPDDLETEVEHAKQSLRRERKQRRERIEDGDISYETGDREADVIIGIDRALHALESLGETNIEAEERARETADKKRWVSFVQSALGNS
;
A
#
# COMPACT_ATOMS: atom_id res chain seq x y z
N MET A 1 5.55 -14.37 -43.58
CA MET A 1 6.44 -14.24 -42.40
C MET A 1 6.45 -12.76 -42.01
N ALA A 2 6.14 -12.28 -40.81
CA ALA A 2 5.87 -12.90 -39.52
C ALA A 2 4.71 -12.15 -38.82
N LEU A 3 3.83 -12.93 -38.20
CA LEU A 3 2.81 -12.49 -37.25
C LEU A 3 3.46 -12.05 -35.94
N GLY A 4 2.93 -11.00 -35.31
CA GLY A 4 3.44 -10.47 -34.04
C GLY A 4 2.37 -9.78 -33.18
N ARG A 5 1.31 -10.53 -32.88
CA ARG A 5 0.41 -10.46 -31.71
C ARG A 5 0.01 -9.07 -31.15
N ARG A 6 -1.24 -8.69 -31.46
CA ARG A 6 -2.10 -7.90 -30.56
C ARG A 6 -2.18 -8.63 -29.22
N VAL A 7 -1.91 -7.92 -28.13
CA VAL A 7 -2.29 -8.38 -26.80
C VAL A 7 -3.78 -8.09 -26.64
N ASP A 8 -4.55 -9.12 -26.88
CA ASP A 8 -5.96 -9.23 -26.52
C ASP A 8 -6.07 -9.08 -25.00
N ARG A 9 -6.68 -7.99 -24.52
CA ARG A 9 -6.98 -7.75 -23.10
C ARG A 9 -8.39 -8.25 -22.74
N SER A 10 -8.86 -9.33 -23.37
CA SER A 10 -10.13 -9.96 -22.99
C SER A 10 -9.93 -10.98 -21.89
N ARG A 11 -10.75 -10.80 -20.84
CA ARG A 11 -11.14 -11.74 -19.78
C ARG A 11 -10.13 -11.99 -18.65
N VAL A 12 -10.43 -11.35 -17.52
CA VAL A 12 -11.01 -12.10 -16.38
C VAL A 12 -12.24 -11.34 -15.88
N ALA A 13 -13.39 -11.62 -16.49
CA ALA A 13 -14.68 -11.36 -15.86
C ALA A 13 -14.94 -12.54 -14.91
N PHE A 14 -14.59 -12.37 -13.64
CA PHE A 14 -14.98 -13.31 -12.59
C PHE A 14 -15.22 -12.58 -11.26
N ALA A 15 -16.42 -12.04 -11.11
CA ALA A 15 -17.06 -11.91 -9.81
C ALA A 15 -18.57 -11.81 -10.08
N GLY A 16 -19.25 -12.94 -10.03
CA GLY A 16 -20.71 -12.98 -10.08
C GLY A 16 -21.29 -12.02 -9.05
N ARG A 17 -22.44 -11.41 -9.38
CA ARG A 17 -23.32 -10.64 -8.48
C ARG A 17 -23.16 -11.04 -7.01
N ARG A 18 -22.22 -10.42 -6.30
CA ARG A 18 -22.22 -10.43 -4.84
C ARG A 18 -23.29 -9.43 -4.47
N ALA A 19 -24.29 -9.87 -3.71
CA ALA A 19 -25.37 -9.00 -3.31
C ALA A 19 -24.78 -7.74 -2.66
N THR A 20 -25.05 -6.58 -3.27
CA THR A 20 -24.76 -5.23 -2.78
C THR A 20 -25.62 -4.92 -1.56
N HIS A 21 -25.51 -5.79 -0.55
CA HIS A 21 -26.32 -5.69 0.64
C HIS A 21 -25.54 -4.92 1.70
N ARG A 22 -26.29 -4.18 2.51
CA ARG A 22 -25.76 -3.52 3.69
C ARG A 22 -25.05 -4.55 4.55
N MET A 23 -23.82 -4.24 4.95
CA MET A 23 -23.00 -5.12 5.76
C MET A 23 -23.71 -5.43 7.09
N ARG A 24 -23.75 -6.73 7.43
CA ARG A 24 -24.29 -7.19 8.72
C ARG A 24 -23.20 -7.13 9.78
N GLU A 25 -23.60 -7.05 11.04
CA GLU A 25 -22.68 -7.06 12.19
C GLU A 25 -21.76 -8.28 12.23
N SER A 26 -22.23 -9.46 11.81
CA SER A 26 -21.39 -10.65 11.74
C SER A 26 -20.32 -10.56 10.63
N GLU A 27 -20.63 -9.90 9.52
CA GLU A 27 -19.69 -9.70 8.42
C GLU A 27 -18.67 -8.61 8.78
N ARG A 28 -19.13 -7.54 9.44
CA ARG A 28 -18.29 -6.49 10.01
C ARG A 28 -17.21 -7.09 10.90
N LYS A 29 -17.60 -7.93 11.86
CA LYS A 29 -16.68 -8.63 12.76
C LYS A 29 -15.68 -9.53 12.02
N GLN A 30 -16.11 -10.20 10.95
CA GLN A 30 -15.21 -11.04 10.14
C GLN A 30 -14.16 -10.21 9.40
N LEU A 31 -14.54 -9.06 8.84
CA LEU A 31 -13.60 -8.17 8.16
C LEU A 31 -12.59 -7.57 9.14
N LEU A 32 -13.03 -7.12 10.31
CA LEU A 32 -12.13 -6.60 11.35
C LEU A 32 -11.17 -7.68 11.86
N ALA A 33 -11.68 -8.88 12.13
CA ALA A 33 -10.83 -10.01 12.52
C ALA A 33 -9.80 -10.39 11.43
N ARG A 34 -10.14 -10.23 10.14
CA ARG A 34 -9.21 -10.44 9.02
C ARG A 34 -8.07 -9.43 9.06
N ILE A 35 -8.39 -8.15 9.27
CA ILE A 35 -7.41 -7.06 9.35
C ILE A 35 -6.49 -7.20 10.57
N ASP A 36 -7.04 -7.57 11.73
CA ASP A 36 -6.30 -7.63 12.99
C ASP A 36 -5.39 -8.86 13.12
N LYS A 37 -5.46 -9.79 12.16
CA LYS A 37 -4.63 -10.98 12.18
C LYS A 37 -3.16 -10.61 11.93
N GLU A 38 -2.26 -11.02 12.81
CA GLU A 38 -0.81 -10.77 12.66
C GLU A 38 -0.23 -11.27 11.33
N THR A 39 -0.85 -12.30 10.73
CA THR A 39 -0.45 -12.88 9.45
C THR A 39 -1.22 -12.33 8.25
N ALA A 40 -2.05 -11.29 8.42
CA ALA A 40 -2.89 -10.74 7.36
C ALA A 40 -2.07 -10.27 6.14
N THR A 41 -0.84 -9.83 6.36
CA THR A 41 0.07 -9.35 5.32
C THR A 41 0.83 -10.48 4.60
N VAL A 42 0.79 -11.71 5.12
CA VAL A 42 1.55 -12.85 4.58
C VAL A 42 0.84 -13.41 3.34
N GLY A 43 1.53 -13.40 2.20
CA GLY A 43 0.97 -13.83 0.91
C GLY A 43 0.03 -12.82 0.25
N THR A 44 -0.27 -11.70 0.91
CA THR A 44 -1.07 -10.61 0.35
C THR A 44 -0.22 -9.70 -0.53
N SER A 45 -0.78 -9.29 -1.67
CA SER A 45 -0.12 -8.34 -2.57
C SER A 45 -0.29 -6.92 -2.03
N ILE A 46 0.71 -6.07 -2.29
CA ILE A 46 0.59 -4.64 -2.01
C ILE A 46 -0.32 -4.06 -3.10
N PRO A 47 -1.35 -3.27 -2.77
CA PRO A 47 -2.16 -2.56 -3.74
C PRO A 47 -1.28 -1.76 -4.69
N ASP A 48 -1.64 -1.77 -5.97
CA ASP A 48 -0.93 -0.97 -6.98
C ASP A 48 -0.96 0.51 -6.59
N GLU A 49 -2.13 0.98 -6.14
CA GLU A 49 -2.38 2.36 -5.77
C GLU A 49 -3.18 2.48 -4.46
N VAL A 50 -2.99 3.59 -3.75
CA VAL A 50 -3.81 3.99 -2.59
C VAL A 50 -4.06 5.50 -2.63
N GLU A 51 -5.30 5.92 -2.38
CA GLU A 51 -5.61 7.33 -2.16
C GLU A 51 -5.25 7.74 -0.73
N VAL A 52 -4.46 8.81 -0.60
CA VAL A 52 -4.02 9.39 0.67
C VAL A 52 -4.21 10.90 0.58
N GLN A 53 -5.07 11.47 1.43
CA GLN A 53 -5.36 12.91 1.46
C GLN A 53 -5.82 13.51 0.11
N GLY A 54 -6.42 12.70 -0.77
CA GLY A 54 -6.88 13.12 -2.09
C GLY A 54 -5.85 12.92 -3.21
N GLU A 55 -4.66 12.40 -2.89
CA GLU A 55 -3.62 12.07 -3.86
C GLU A 55 -3.53 10.55 -4.05
N THR A 56 -3.36 10.10 -5.28
CA THR A 56 -3.16 8.68 -5.61
C THR A 56 -1.67 8.35 -5.55
N ILE A 57 -1.31 7.40 -4.70
CA ILE A 57 0.06 6.93 -4.48
C ILE A 57 0.22 5.54 -5.10
N GLU A 58 1.21 5.33 -5.97
CA GLU A 58 1.59 4.00 -6.48
C GLU A 58 2.31 3.15 -5.41
N LEU A 59 1.54 2.64 -4.44
CA LEU A 59 2.06 1.99 -3.22
C LEU A 59 2.95 0.77 -3.51
N ALA A 60 2.57 -0.07 -4.48
CA ALA A 60 3.35 -1.26 -4.82
C ALA A 60 4.71 -0.91 -5.41
N SER A 61 4.73 0.02 -6.38
CA SER A 61 5.98 0.57 -6.96
C SER A 61 6.84 1.16 -5.86
N PHE A 62 6.24 1.90 -4.94
CA PHE A 62 6.96 2.57 -3.87
C PHE A 62 7.66 1.61 -2.94
N VAL A 63 6.94 0.61 -2.44
CA VAL A 63 7.53 -0.40 -1.57
C VAL A 63 8.58 -1.24 -2.31
N PHE A 64 8.39 -1.52 -3.59
CA PHE A 64 9.35 -2.27 -4.39
C PHE A 64 10.68 -1.53 -4.52
N ASP A 65 10.66 -0.25 -4.89
CA ASP A 65 11.86 0.55 -5.04
C ASP A 65 12.57 0.79 -3.71
N VAL A 66 11.80 1.06 -2.66
CA VAL A 66 12.29 1.20 -1.29
C VAL A 66 13.02 -0.07 -0.82
N LYS A 67 12.53 -1.27 -1.15
CA LYS A 67 13.23 -2.53 -0.83
C LYS A 67 14.52 -2.78 -1.62
N ARG A 68 14.78 -2.07 -2.71
CA ARG A 68 16.00 -2.24 -3.52
C ARG A 68 17.17 -1.43 -3.00
N HIS A 69 16.90 -0.40 -2.22
CA HIS A 69 17.91 0.44 -1.60
C HIS A 69 17.93 0.02 -0.13
N ASP A 70 18.96 -0.72 0.28
CA ASP A 70 19.12 -1.30 1.64
C ASP A 70 19.02 -0.26 2.78
N THR A 71 18.90 1.03 2.47
CA THR A 71 18.90 2.15 3.40
C THR A 71 18.11 3.35 2.84
N ILE A 72 17.53 4.13 3.73
CA ILE A 72 16.85 5.41 3.48
C ILE A 72 17.89 6.55 3.59
N PRO A 73 18.30 7.21 2.50
CA PRO A 73 19.14 8.41 2.61
C PRO A 73 18.49 9.53 3.46
N ASP A 74 19.32 10.18 4.27
CA ASP A 74 18.92 11.15 5.31
C ASP A 74 18.01 12.29 4.81
N ASP A 75 18.20 12.76 3.58
CA ASP A 75 17.44 13.87 3.01
C ASP A 75 15.99 13.51 2.65
N LEU A 76 15.64 12.22 2.59
CA LEU A 76 14.24 11.79 2.46
C LEU A 76 13.72 11.10 3.73
N GLU A 77 14.49 11.05 4.82
CA GLU A 77 13.99 10.53 6.10
C GLU A 77 12.68 11.23 6.49
N THR A 78 12.64 12.56 6.36
CA THR A 78 11.45 13.36 6.63
C THR A 78 10.28 12.99 5.73
N GLU A 79 10.50 12.81 4.43
CA GLU A 79 9.46 12.44 3.46
C GLU A 79 8.91 11.03 3.73
N VAL A 80 9.79 10.08 4.09
CA VAL A 80 9.39 8.72 4.45
C VAL A 80 8.60 8.71 5.76
N GLU A 81 8.99 9.50 6.76
CA GLU A 81 8.19 9.67 7.98
C GLU A 81 6.80 10.27 7.68
N HIS A 82 6.73 11.28 6.82
CA HIS A 82 5.47 11.86 6.36
C HIS A 82 4.58 10.84 5.64
N ALA A 83 5.16 10.03 4.75
CA ALA A 83 4.45 8.94 4.07
C ALA A 83 3.91 7.92 5.07
N LYS A 84 4.74 7.45 6.02
CA LYS A 84 4.31 6.52 7.08
C LYS A 84 3.18 7.11 7.93
N GLN A 85 3.27 8.37 8.33
CA GLN A 85 2.21 9.03 9.09
C GLN A 85 0.91 9.09 8.29
N SER A 86 0.98 9.41 7.01
CA SER A 86 -0.18 9.51 6.13
C SER A 86 -0.84 8.14 5.91
N LEU A 87 -0.05 7.09 5.67
CA LEU A 87 -0.52 5.70 5.57
C LEU A 87 -1.22 5.23 6.86
N ARG A 88 -0.64 5.52 8.04
CA ARG A 88 -1.27 5.18 9.33
C ARG A 88 -2.62 5.88 9.52
N ARG A 89 -2.74 7.14 9.09
CA ARG A 89 -4.01 7.89 9.13
C ARG A 89 -5.04 7.27 8.19
N GLU A 90 -4.64 6.93 6.96
CA GLU A 90 -5.53 6.31 5.98
C GLU A 90 -6.04 4.94 6.46
N ARG A 91 -5.12 4.11 6.99
CA ARG A 91 -5.46 2.83 7.63
C ARG A 91 -6.55 2.99 8.70
N LYS A 92 -6.39 3.98 9.59
CA LYS A 92 -7.35 4.27 10.66
C LYS A 92 -8.71 4.67 10.10
N GLN A 93 -8.73 5.60 9.14
CA GLN A 93 -9.98 6.06 8.52
C GLN A 93 -10.72 4.94 7.79
N ARG A 94 -10.00 4.06 7.10
CA ARG A 94 -10.59 2.88 6.44
C ARG A 94 -11.14 1.89 7.46
N ARG A 95 -10.43 1.67 8.56
CA ARG A 95 -10.92 0.84 9.65
C ARG A 95 -12.20 1.42 10.25
N GLU A 96 -12.24 2.72 10.55
CA GLU A 96 -13.43 3.41 11.06
C GLU A 96 -14.62 3.29 10.09
N ARG A 97 -14.38 3.35 8.76
CA ARG A 97 -15.41 3.06 7.75
C ARG A 97 -15.98 1.64 7.88
N ILE A 98 -15.16 0.65 8.18
CA ILE A 98 -15.60 -0.72 8.43
C ILE A 98 -16.25 -0.85 9.82
N GLU A 99 -15.83 -0.11 10.85
CA GLU A 99 -16.35 -0.22 12.21
C GLU A 99 -17.71 0.46 12.39
N ASP A 100 -17.86 1.67 11.86
CA ASP A 100 -19.03 2.52 12.11
C ASP A 100 -19.81 2.86 10.84
N GLY A 101 -19.21 2.66 9.67
CA GLY A 101 -19.80 3.06 8.40
C GLY A 101 -21.06 2.29 8.04
N ASP A 102 -21.99 2.98 7.38
CA ASP A 102 -23.12 2.39 6.69
C ASP A 102 -22.75 2.00 5.26
N ILE A 103 -21.95 0.94 5.13
CA ILE A 103 -21.41 0.48 3.85
C ILE A 103 -21.89 -0.92 3.50
N SER A 104 -21.84 -1.25 2.21
CA SER A 104 -22.08 -2.61 1.75
C SER A 104 -20.93 -3.54 2.17
N TYR A 105 -21.21 -4.85 2.24
CA TYR A 105 -20.16 -5.84 2.50
C TYR A 105 -19.03 -5.76 1.45
N GLU A 106 -19.35 -5.56 0.17
CA GLU A 106 -18.34 -5.47 -0.90
C GLU A 106 -17.44 -4.24 -0.74
N THR A 107 -18.00 -3.10 -0.33
CA THR A 107 -17.21 -1.92 0.00
C THR A 107 -16.30 -2.23 1.19
N GLY A 108 -16.85 -2.81 2.27
CA GLY A 108 -16.04 -3.20 3.44
C GLY A 108 -14.92 -4.20 3.11
N ASP A 109 -15.19 -5.16 2.22
CA ASP A 109 -14.19 -6.14 1.76
C ASP A 109 -13.03 -5.46 1.02
N ARG A 110 -13.34 -4.49 0.14
CA ARG A 110 -12.32 -3.66 -0.52
C ARG A 110 -11.54 -2.81 0.47
N GLU A 111 -12.21 -2.17 1.42
CA GLU A 111 -11.54 -1.38 2.47
C GLU A 111 -10.55 -2.25 3.25
N ALA A 112 -10.96 -3.47 3.61
CA ALA A 112 -10.11 -4.40 4.33
C ALA A 112 -8.92 -4.90 3.50
N ASP A 113 -9.08 -5.13 2.20
CA ASP A 113 -7.96 -5.46 1.30
C ASP A 113 -6.95 -4.31 1.20
N VAL A 114 -7.43 -3.06 1.10
CA VAL A 114 -6.57 -1.88 1.09
C VAL A 114 -5.82 -1.71 2.42
N ILE A 115 -6.50 -1.91 3.56
CA ILE A 115 -5.86 -1.85 4.89
C ILE A 115 -4.71 -2.85 4.99
N ILE A 116 -4.91 -4.11 4.58
CA ILE A 116 -3.85 -5.13 4.62
C ILE A 116 -2.66 -4.74 3.73
N GLY A 117 -2.95 -4.12 2.59
CA GLY A 117 -1.96 -3.52 1.71
C GLY A 117 -1.14 -2.43 2.37
N ILE A 118 -1.81 -1.50 3.06
CA ILE A 118 -1.17 -0.42 3.82
C ILE A 118 -0.31 -1.00 4.95
N ASP A 119 -0.80 -1.99 5.69
CA ASP A 119 -0.05 -2.65 6.77
C ASP A 119 1.24 -3.31 6.23
N ARG A 120 1.16 -3.93 5.04
CA ARG A 120 2.32 -4.50 4.37
C ARG A 120 3.34 -3.43 3.92
N ALA A 121 2.86 -2.29 3.44
CA ALA A 121 3.72 -1.18 3.04
C ALA A 121 4.41 -0.53 4.24
N LEU A 122 3.67 -0.28 5.33
CA LEU A 122 4.21 0.22 6.59
C LEU A 122 5.32 -0.68 7.12
N HIS A 123 5.09 -1.99 7.17
CA HIS A 123 6.10 -2.95 7.62
C HIS A 123 7.38 -2.91 6.77
N ALA A 124 7.25 -2.74 5.45
CA ALA A 124 8.42 -2.62 4.57
C ALA A 124 9.21 -1.32 4.82
N LEU A 125 8.53 -0.21 5.09
CA LEU A 125 9.16 1.08 5.39
C LEU A 125 9.81 1.11 6.77
N GLU A 126 9.18 0.48 7.76
CA GLU A 126 9.69 0.38 9.13
C GLU A 126 10.97 -0.47 9.18
N SER A 127 10.99 -1.60 8.46
CA SER A 127 12.15 -2.51 8.39
C SER A 127 13.43 -1.83 7.86
N LEU A 128 13.30 -0.79 7.02
CA LEU A 128 14.46 -0.07 6.47
C LEU A 128 14.97 1.03 7.38
N GLY A 129 14.12 1.62 8.21
CA GLY A 129 14.55 2.57 9.25
C GLY A 129 15.36 1.88 10.35
N GLU A 130 14.96 0.68 10.76
CA GLU A 130 15.73 -0.15 11.72
C GLU A 130 17.08 -0.57 11.13
N THR A 131 17.10 -0.96 9.84
CA THR A 131 18.34 -1.32 9.14
C THR A 131 19.26 -0.10 8.94
N ASN A 132 18.72 1.11 8.73
CA ASN A 132 19.52 2.34 8.59
C ASN A 132 20.35 2.66 9.84
N ILE A 133 19.81 2.44 11.04
CA ILE A 133 20.53 2.61 12.31
C ILE A 133 21.70 1.61 12.42
N GLU A 134 21.57 0.41 11.85
CA GLU A 134 22.63 -0.60 11.82
C GLU A 134 23.60 -0.46 10.61
N ALA A 135 23.21 0.27 9.56
CA ALA A 135 23.90 0.32 8.26
C ALA A 135 24.79 1.57 8.04
N GLU A 136 25.19 2.27 9.10
CA GLU A 136 26.05 3.49 9.07
C GLU A 136 27.41 3.33 8.35
N GLU A 137 27.78 2.15 7.83
CA GLU A 137 29.12 1.89 7.30
C GLU A 137 29.27 1.84 5.76
N ARG A 138 28.19 1.87 4.94
CA ARG A 138 28.35 1.52 3.49
C ARG A 138 27.67 2.35 2.39
N ALA A 139 26.98 3.46 2.65
CA ALA A 139 26.27 4.16 1.57
C ALA A 139 27.17 5.13 0.77
N ARG A 140 27.86 4.63 -0.26
CA ARG A 140 28.68 5.44 -1.20
C ARG A 140 28.14 5.39 -2.64
N GLU A 141 26.84 5.57 -2.85
CA GLU A 141 26.25 5.60 -4.20
C GLU A 141 25.26 6.77 -4.41
N THR A 142 25.79 7.88 -4.93
CA THR A 142 25.04 9.13 -5.18
C THR A 142 24.06 9.04 -6.37
N ALA A 143 24.13 7.98 -7.19
CA ALA A 143 23.27 7.81 -8.36
C ALA A 143 21.86 7.28 -8.01
N ASP A 144 21.79 6.39 -7.01
CA ASP A 144 20.54 5.77 -6.57
C ASP A 144 19.65 6.77 -5.81
N LYS A 145 20.28 7.65 -5.03
CA LYS A 145 19.63 8.74 -4.31
C LYS A 145 18.77 9.63 -5.21
N LYS A 146 19.24 10.02 -6.40
CA LYS A 146 18.47 10.89 -7.32
C LYS A 146 17.21 10.21 -7.86
N ARG A 147 17.30 8.92 -8.20
CA ARG A 147 16.15 8.15 -8.71
C ARG A 147 15.09 7.98 -7.62
N TRP A 148 15.55 7.77 -6.39
CA TRP A 148 14.71 7.65 -5.21
C TRP A 148 14.01 8.96 -4.84
N VAL A 149 14.72 10.10 -4.85
CA VAL A 149 14.15 11.44 -4.60
C VAL A 149 13.05 11.79 -5.61
N SER A 150 13.31 11.60 -6.92
CA SER A 150 12.30 11.89 -7.95
C SER A 150 11.04 11.03 -7.79
N PHE A 151 11.19 9.83 -7.27
CA PHE A 151 10.09 8.89 -7.09
C PHE A 151 9.25 9.23 -5.84
N VAL A 152 9.88 9.50 -4.69
CA VAL A 152 9.16 9.94 -3.47
C VAL A 152 8.40 11.24 -3.74
N GLN A 153 9.02 12.20 -4.44
CA GLN A 153 8.36 13.45 -4.84
C GLN A 153 7.19 13.24 -5.80
N SER A 154 7.25 12.23 -6.67
CA SER A 154 6.15 11.90 -7.59
C SER A 154 5.02 11.13 -6.91
N ALA A 155 5.35 10.30 -5.92
CA ALA A 155 4.39 9.49 -5.16
C ALA A 155 3.67 10.29 -4.07
N LEU A 156 4.25 11.40 -3.60
CA LEU A 156 3.71 12.28 -2.56
C LEU A 156 3.34 13.68 -3.06
N GLY A 157 3.44 13.93 -4.37
CA GLY A 157 3.28 15.26 -4.93
C GLY A 157 2.41 15.24 -6.17
N ASN A 158 1.14 15.59 -6.00
CA ASN A 158 0.34 16.22 -7.04
C ASN A 158 -0.70 17.17 -6.44
N SER A 159 -0.20 18.28 -5.89
CA SER A 159 -0.95 19.52 -5.63
C SER A 159 -0.51 20.63 -6.60
#